data_AF-A0AAD6VEJ0-F1
#
_entry.id   AF-A0AAD6VEJ0-F1
#
_cell.length_a   1.000
_cell.length_b   1.000
_cell.length_c   1.000
_cell.angle_alpha   90.00
_cell.angle_beta   90.00
_cell.angle_gamma   90.00
#
_symmetry.space_group_name_H-M   'P 1'
#
loop_
_entity.id
_entity.type
_entity.pdbx_description
1 polymer ?
#
loop_
_entity_poly.entity_id
_entity_poly.type
_entity_poly.pdbx_seq_one_letter_code
_entity_poly.pdbx_strand_id
1 'polypeptide(L)'
;LSRSMAIGGGSPSVLVLTVRLFGQDEDGNDRRYADLRQKDKARVDAIQRHERTWENDHQHMCVFSRKCVRTVEPNRDGSLSPCLPCRAVLHSSRFRAILAIEMPQPDNFRYINICFNPRYVRLRLQIWLTEPHFQDPENILLRFIRGVLAGQFDDEKVFFGLLEAMVQSKDREARGVGRQNFQFAPEWDEFVQITSTYVIVHSISP
;
A
#
# COMPACT_ATOMS: atom_id res chain seq x y z
N LEU A 1 4.35 -8.84 8.77
CA LEU A 1 4.43 -7.38 8.52
C LEU A 1 5.24 -7.06 7.28
N SER A 2 6.42 -7.67 7.09
CA SER A 2 7.19 -7.52 5.84
C SER A 2 6.42 -7.93 4.56
N ARG A 3 5.53 -8.93 4.67
CA ARG A 3 4.80 -9.59 3.56
C ARG A 3 3.42 -9.01 3.23
N SER A 4 2.84 -8.13 4.05
CA SER A 4 1.48 -7.62 3.86
C SER A 4 1.34 -6.25 4.51
N MET A 5 0.76 -5.27 3.82
CA MET A 5 0.46 -3.93 4.36
C MET A 5 -0.94 -3.87 5.00
N ALA A 6 -1.55 -5.01 5.30
CA ALA A 6 -2.78 -5.01 6.09
C ALA A 6 -2.53 -4.26 7.40
N ILE A 7 -3.38 -3.28 7.69
CA ILE A 7 -3.27 -2.41 8.88
C ILE A 7 -3.76 -3.09 10.17
N GLY A 8 -4.33 -4.30 10.07
CA GLY A 8 -4.78 -5.09 11.20
C GLY A 8 -5.63 -6.28 10.75
N GLY A 9 -6.23 -7.00 11.69
CA GLY A 9 -7.05 -8.15 11.36
C GLY A 9 -7.87 -8.69 12.53
N GLY A 10 -8.44 -9.88 12.32
CA GLY A 10 -9.25 -10.59 13.32
C GLY A 10 -10.75 -10.31 13.24
N SER A 11 -11.14 -9.34 12.39
CA SER A 11 -12.52 -9.11 11.98
C SER A 11 -13.04 -10.24 11.08
N PRO A 12 -14.35 -10.44 10.98
CA PRO A 12 -14.94 -11.29 9.95
C PRO A 12 -14.58 -10.83 8.53
N SER A 13 -14.71 -11.73 7.56
CA SER A 13 -14.48 -11.38 6.15
C SER A 13 -15.55 -10.42 5.65
N VAL A 14 -15.20 -9.65 4.62
CA VAL A 14 -16.14 -8.75 3.93
C VAL A 14 -17.39 -9.50 3.45
N LEU A 15 -17.23 -10.74 2.97
CA LEU A 15 -18.32 -11.60 2.55
C LEU A 15 -19.27 -11.92 3.72
N VAL A 16 -18.73 -12.37 4.85
CA VAL A 16 -19.53 -12.67 6.05
C VAL A 16 -20.25 -11.41 6.57
N LEU A 17 -19.58 -10.25 6.55
CA LEU A 17 -20.19 -8.98 6.97
C LEU A 17 -21.27 -8.52 6.00
N THR A 18 -21.08 -8.75 4.70
CA THR A 18 -22.07 -8.37 3.68
C THR A 18 -23.36 -9.17 3.87
N VAL A 19 -23.25 -10.50 3.99
CA VAL A 19 -24.41 -11.37 4.24
C VAL A 19 -25.07 -11.02 5.57
N ARG A 20 -24.28 -10.76 6.62
CA ARG A 20 -24.80 -10.35 7.94
C ARG A 20 -25.61 -9.05 7.87
N LEU A 21 -25.19 -8.08 7.05
CA LEU A 21 -25.81 -6.74 7.01
C LEU A 21 -26.94 -6.61 6.00
N PHE A 22 -26.89 -7.37 4.90
CA PHE A 22 -27.80 -7.18 3.77
C PHE A 22 -28.52 -8.46 3.34
N GLY A 23 -28.25 -9.59 3.99
CA GLY A 23 -28.94 -10.86 3.75
C GLY A 23 -28.82 -11.35 2.32
N GLN A 24 -29.95 -11.86 1.81
CA GLN A 24 -30.08 -12.37 0.46
C GLN A 24 -30.56 -11.29 -0.52
N ASP A 25 -30.35 -11.51 -1.82
CA ASP A 25 -30.94 -10.73 -2.89
C ASP A 25 -32.36 -11.23 -3.25
N GLU A 26 -32.96 -10.62 -4.28
CA GLU A 26 -34.32 -10.92 -4.73
C GLU A 26 -34.44 -12.36 -5.28
N ASP A 27 -33.33 -12.94 -5.74
CA ASP A 27 -33.24 -14.30 -6.25
C ASP A 27 -32.94 -15.33 -5.14
N GLY A 28 -32.84 -14.89 -3.88
CA GLY A 28 -32.55 -15.75 -2.72
C GLY A 28 -31.07 -16.11 -2.56
N ASN A 29 -30.16 -15.47 -3.28
CA ASN A 29 -28.72 -15.69 -3.16
C ASN A 29 -28.09 -14.76 -2.12
N ASP A 30 -26.99 -15.20 -1.49
CA ASP A 30 -26.21 -14.34 -0.59
C ASP A 30 -25.72 -13.09 -1.31
N ARG A 31 -26.06 -11.91 -0.78
CA ARG A 31 -25.70 -10.66 -1.43
C ARG A 31 -24.18 -10.52 -1.46
N ARG A 32 -23.63 -10.19 -2.64
CA ARG A 32 -22.18 -10.02 -2.82
C ARG A 32 -21.76 -8.58 -2.54
N TYR A 33 -20.58 -8.42 -1.95
CA TYR A 33 -20.01 -7.10 -1.68
C TYR A 33 -19.85 -6.28 -2.97
N ALA A 34 -19.50 -6.92 -4.08
CA ALA A 34 -19.34 -6.27 -5.38
C ALA A 34 -20.60 -5.54 -5.85
N ASP A 35 -21.78 -6.10 -5.54
CA ASP A 35 -23.09 -5.62 -5.98
C ASP A 35 -23.65 -4.51 -5.07
N LEU A 36 -22.98 -4.22 -3.95
CA LEU A 36 -23.38 -3.15 -3.04
C LEU A 36 -23.12 -1.76 -3.63
N ARG A 37 -23.99 -0.81 -3.30
CA ARG A 37 -23.77 0.62 -3.54
C ARG A 37 -22.58 1.11 -2.72
N GLN A 38 -21.95 2.20 -3.16
CA GLN A 38 -20.76 2.74 -2.51
C GLN A 38 -20.95 3.06 -1.01
N LYS A 39 -22.13 3.60 -0.64
CA LYS A 39 -22.47 3.87 0.77
C LYS A 39 -22.53 2.59 1.62
N ASP A 40 -23.06 1.52 1.04
CA ASP A 40 -23.22 0.22 1.69
C ASP A 40 -21.86 -0.49 1.81
N LYS A 41 -21.01 -0.39 0.78
CA LYS A 41 -19.59 -0.82 0.82
C LYS A 41 -18.82 -0.12 1.94
N ALA A 42 -18.90 1.21 2.00
CA ALA A 42 -18.25 2.00 3.05
C ALA A 42 -18.72 1.59 4.46
N ARG A 43 -19.99 1.22 4.62
CA ARG A 43 -20.52 0.71 5.88
C ARG A 43 -19.91 -0.64 6.26
N VAL A 44 -19.81 -1.58 5.31
CA VAL A 44 -19.15 -2.88 5.53
C VAL A 44 -17.70 -2.69 5.93
N ASP A 45 -16.96 -1.84 5.20
CA ASP A 45 -15.54 -1.59 5.45
C ASP A 45 -15.31 -0.94 6.81
N ALA A 46 -16.18 0.00 7.20
CA ALA A 46 -16.13 0.64 8.51
C ALA A 46 -16.36 -0.37 9.65
N ILE A 47 -17.35 -1.25 9.50
CA ILE A 47 -17.61 -2.32 10.48
C ILE A 47 -16.43 -3.29 10.53
N GLN A 48 -15.93 -3.72 9.36
CA GLN A 48 -14.77 -4.61 9.30
C GLN A 48 -13.58 -4.01 10.03
N ARG A 49 -13.30 -2.73 9.82
CA ARG A 49 -12.22 -2.00 10.50
C ARG A 49 -12.44 -1.97 12.02
N HIS A 50 -13.66 -1.69 12.48
CA HIS A 50 -13.96 -1.57 13.91
C HIS A 50 -13.99 -2.93 14.62
N GLU A 51 -14.34 -4.02 13.93
CA GLU A 51 -14.34 -5.39 14.48
C GLU A 51 -12.96 -6.05 14.50
N ARG A 52 -11.89 -5.36 14.09
CA ARG A 52 -10.53 -5.89 14.20
C ARG A 52 -10.16 -6.12 15.66
N THR A 53 -9.39 -7.16 15.91
CA THR A 53 -8.91 -7.52 17.25
C THR A 53 -7.44 -7.18 17.46
N TRP A 54 -6.69 -6.99 16.36
CA TRP A 54 -5.31 -6.49 16.39
C TRP A 54 -5.05 -5.48 15.28
N GLU A 55 -4.01 -4.69 15.48
CA GLU A 55 -3.46 -3.71 14.55
C GLU A 55 -2.00 -4.02 14.26
N ASN A 56 -1.60 -3.68 13.05
CA ASN A 56 -0.25 -3.89 12.55
C ASN A 56 0.43 -2.52 12.47
N ASP A 57 1.44 -2.31 13.31
CA ASP A 57 2.32 -1.15 13.24
C ASP A 57 3.49 -1.49 12.32
N HIS A 58 3.41 -1.01 11.09
CA HIS A 58 4.44 -1.23 10.07
C HIS A 58 5.67 -0.35 10.27
N GLN A 59 5.55 0.77 11.00
CA GLN A 59 6.67 1.66 11.28
C GLN A 59 7.61 1.00 12.29
N HIS A 60 7.06 0.42 13.34
CA HIS A 60 7.82 -0.24 14.41
C HIS A 60 7.88 -1.77 14.24
N MET A 61 7.36 -2.30 13.13
CA MET A 61 7.36 -3.73 12.79
C MET A 61 6.80 -4.63 13.92
N CYS A 62 5.72 -4.18 14.55
CA CYS A 62 5.08 -4.91 15.65
C CYS A 62 3.55 -5.01 15.50
N VAL A 63 2.95 -5.92 16.26
CA VAL A 63 1.50 -6.16 16.26
C VAL A 63 0.96 -5.89 17.66
N PHE A 64 -0.09 -5.09 17.74
CA PHE A 64 -0.76 -4.76 19.00
C PHE A 64 -2.19 -5.28 19.01
N SER A 65 -2.66 -5.71 20.17
CA SER A 65 -4.09 -5.87 20.38
C SER A 65 -4.79 -4.52 20.33
N ARG A 66 -6.00 -4.46 19.77
CA ARG A 66 -6.88 -3.28 19.90
C ARG A 66 -7.27 -3.00 21.36
N LYS A 67 -7.04 -3.96 22.26
CA LYS A 67 -7.21 -3.85 23.72
C LYS A 67 -5.86 -3.69 24.46
N CYS A 68 -4.79 -3.28 23.78
CA CYS A 68 -3.49 -3.04 24.39
C CYS A 68 -3.59 -2.05 25.54
N VAL A 69 -3.00 -2.38 26.70
CA VAL A 69 -2.97 -1.49 27.87
C VAL A 69 -1.89 -0.40 27.78
N ARG A 70 -1.02 -0.46 26.74
CA ARG A 70 0.02 0.51 26.40
C ARG A 70 1.18 0.64 27.42
N THR A 71 0.99 0.15 28.63
CA THR A 71 2.00 0.12 29.69
C THR A 71 2.26 -1.31 30.12
N VAL A 72 3.53 -1.63 30.38
CA VAL A 72 3.95 -2.92 30.90
C VAL A 72 4.97 -2.68 32.01
N GLU A 73 4.82 -3.41 33.11
CA GLU A 73 5.83 -3.42 34.16
C GLU A 73 6.97 -4.36 33.74
N PRO A 74 8.22 -4.00 34.04
CA PRO A 74 9.34 -4.90 33.81
C PRO A 74 9.20 -6.15 34.66
N ASN A 75 9.58 -7.29 34.10
CA ASN A 75 9.72 -8.54 34.82
C ASN A 75 10.82 -8.40 35.89
N ARG A 76 10.91 -9.38 36.81
CA ARG A 76 11.90 -9.38 37.89
C ARG A 76 13.35 -9.31 37.40
N ASP A 77 13.62 -9.78 36.18
CA ASP A 77 14.92 -9.75 35.51
C ASP A 77 15.16 -8.46 34.70
N GLY A 78 14.24 -7.49 34.78
CA GLY A 78 14.28 -6.24 34.01
C GLY A 78 13.78 -6.37 32.56
N SER A 79 13.39 -7.57 32.10
CA SER A 79 12.89 -7.76 30.73
C SER A 79 11.47 -7.21 30.58
N LEU A 80 11.14 -6.67 29.40
CA LEU A 80 9.79 -6.23 29.08
C LEU A 80 9.05 -7.33 28.33
N SER A 81 7.88 -7.73 28.85
CA SER A 81 6.99 -8.66 28.16
C SER A 81 5.77 -7.92 27.58
N PRO A 82 5.18 -8.40 26.47
CA PRO A 82 3.95 -7.82 25.96
C PRO A 82 2.84 -7.93 26.99
N CYS A 83 1.99 -6.90 27.09
CA CYS A 83 0.81 -6.97 27.95
C CYS A 83 -0.10 -8.15 27.59
N LEU A 84 -0.90 -8.63 28.56
CA LEU A 84 -1.78 -9.79 28.38
C LEU A 84 -2.66 -9.71 27.12
N PRO A 85 -3.30 -8.59 26.77
CA PRO A 85 -4.08 -8.49 25.53
C PRO A 85 -3.23 -8.67 24.26
N CYS A 86 -2.05 -8.06 24.18
CA CYS A 86 -1.14 -8.23 23.04
C CYS A 86 -0.60 -9.66 22.96
N ARG A 87 -0.26 -10.26 24.11
CA ARG A 87 0.13 -11.67 24.18
C ARG A 87 -1.00 -12.59 23.70
N ALA A 88 -2.26 -12.30 24.03
CA ALA A 88 -3.40 -13.09 23.58
C ALA A 88 -3.56 -13.10 22.05
N VAL A 89 -3.13 -12.06 21.33
CA VAL A 89 -3.13 -12.05 19.86
C VAL A 89 -2.28 -13.20 19.30
N LEU A 90 -1.10 -13.45 19.88
CA LEU A 90 -0.22 -14.55 19.46
C LEU A 90 -0.86 -15.94 19.63
N HIS A 91 -1.80 -16.07 20.56
CA HIS A 91 -2.53 -17.30 20.84
C HIS A 91 -3.88 -17.40 20.07
N SER A 92 -4.27 -16.34 19.36
CA SER A 92 -5.47 -16.35 18.52
C SER A 92 -5.31 -17.32 17.35
N SER A 93 -6.26 -18.24 17.17
CA SER A 93 -6.29 -19.18 16.05
C SER A 93 -6.28 -18.47 14.70
N ARG A 94 -7.05 -17.38 14.57
CA ARG A 94 -7.08 -16.54 13.35
C ARG A 94 -5.73 -15.92 13.05
N PHE A 95 -5.03 -15.43 14.07
CA PHE A 95 -3.73 -14.81 13.90
C PHE A 95 -2.68 -15.86 13.49
N ARG A 96 -2.67 -17.02 14.16
CA ARG A 96 -1.79 -18.14 13.82
C ARG A 96 -2.04 -18.68 12.41
N ALA A 97 -3.30 -18.80 12.00
CA ALA A 97 -3.65 -19.20 10.64
C ALA A 97 -3.06 -18.26 9.59
N ILE A 98 -3.05 -16.95 9.86
CA ILE A 98 -2.44 -15.95 8.95
C ILE A 98 -0.91 -16.08 8.92
N LEU A 99 -0.27 -16.32 10.07
CA LEU A 99 1.18 -16.52 10.13
C LEU A 99 1.62 -17.79 9.38
N ALA A 100 0.76 -18.80 9.33
CA ALA A 100 1.02 -20.05 8.61
C ALA A 100 0.86 -19.93 7.08
N ILE A 101 0.34 -18.82 6.55
CA ILE A 101 0.19 -18.64 5.10
C ILE A 101 1.57 -18.55 4.46
N GLU A 102 1.87 -19.49 3.57
CA GLU A 102 3.10 -19.52 2.78
C GLU A 102 3.15 -18.38 1.75
N MET A 103 4.36 -18.07 1.25
CA MET A 103 4.49 -17.08 0.20
C MET A 103 3.88 -17.65 -1.08
N PRO A 104 2.90 -16.97 -1.71
CA PRO A 104 2.31 -17.47 -2.94
C PRO A 104 3.38 -17.63 -4.02
N GLN A 105 3.17 -18.60 -4.91
CA GLN A 105 3.99 -18.76 -6.11
C GLN A 105 3.70 -17.65 -7.12
N PRO A 106 4.65 -17.34 -8.03
CA PRO A 106 4.49 -16.29 -9.04
C PRO A 106 3.16 -16.32 -9.80
N ASP A 107 2.74 -17.50 -10.26
CA ASP A 107 1.50 -17.67 -11.02
C ASP A 107 0.23 -17.32 -10.22
N ASN A 108 0.31 -17.42 -8.89
CA ASN A 108 -0.80 -17.16 -7.99
C ASN A 108 -0.86 -15.70 -7.50
N PHE A 109 0.11 -14.87 -7.89
CA PHE A 109 0.13 -13.47 -7.49
C PHE A 109 -1.09 -12.69 -7.99
N ARG A 110 -1.67 -13.06 -9.14
CA ARG A 110 -2.91 -12.45 -9.66
C ARG A 110 -4.09 -12.46 -8.69
N TYR A 111 -4.08 -13.36 -7.71
CA TYR A 111 -5.16 -13.52 -6.72
C TYR A 111 -4.92 -12.77 -5.40
N ILE A 112 -3.80 -12.05 -5.28
CA ILE A 112 -3.48 -11.27 -4.09
C ILE A 112 -4.30 -9.99 -4.08
N ASN A 113 -4.87 -9.66 -2.91
CA ASN A 113 -5.63 -8.45 -2.72
C ASN A 113 -4.73 -7.20 -2.88
N ILE A 114 -4.95 -6.47 -3.98
CA ILE A 114 -4.18 -5.28 -4.39
C ILE A 114 -4.28 -4.16 -3.34
N CYS A 115 -5.40 -4.04 -2.62
CA CYS A 115 -5.67 -2.94 -1.69
C CYS A 115 -4.76 -2.94 -0.45
N PHE A 116 -4.09 -4.05 -0.13
CA PHE A 116 -3.21 -4.16 1.03
C PHE A 116 -1.74 -4.28 0.64
N ASN A 117 -1.33 -3.77 -0.53
CA ASN A 117 0.02 -4.01 -1.00
C ASN A 117 0.63 -2.93 -1.93
N PRO A 118 1.01 -1.74 -1.44
CA PRO A 118 1.94 -0.84 -2.16
C PRO A 118 3.35 -1.46 -2.33
N ARG A 119 3.80 -2.34 -1.42
CA ARG A 119 5.03 -3.16 -1.62
C ARG A 119 4.88 -4.20 -2.74
N TYR A 120 3.67 -4.42 -3.27
CA TYR A 120 3.43 -5.29 -4.42
C TYR A 120 4.03 -4.71 -5.67
N VAL A 121 4.09 -3.38 -5.82
CA VAL A 121 4.81 -2.77 -6.93
C VAL A 121 6.29 -3.15 -6.82
N ARG A 122 6.91 -2.99 -5.64
CA ARG A 122 8.32 -3.35 -5.41
C ARG A 122 8.61 -4.84 -5.59
N LEU A 123 7.76 -5.71 -5.04
CA LEU A 123 7.88 -7.16 -5.15
C LEU A 123 7.65 -7.61 -6.61
N ARG A 124 6.59 -7.10 -7.27
CA ARG A 124 6.29 -7.37 -8.68
C ARG A 124 7.39 -6.86 -9.60
N LEU A 125 8.01 -5.70 -9.30
CA LEU A 125 9.19 -5.22 -10.02
C LEU A 125 10.38 -6.19 -9.84
N GLN A 126 10.63 -6.70 -8.63
CA GLN A 126 11.67 -7.72 -8.39
C GLN A 126 11.40 -9.04 -9.13
N ILE A 127 10.13 -9.47 -9.21
CA ILE A 127 9.72 -10.67 -9.93
C ILE A 127 9.78 -10.46 -11.45
N TRP A 128 9.34 -9.30 -11.95
CA TRP A 128 9.47 -8.91 -13.37
C TRP A 128 10.92 -8.87 -13.81
N LEU A 129 11.84 -8.42 -12.94
CA LEU A 129 13.29 -8.44 -13.18
C LEU A 129 13.88 -9.86 -13.29
N THR A 130 13.14 -10.90 -12.90
CA THR A 130 13.55 -12.31 -13.03
C THR A 130 12.89 -13.03 -14.22
N GLU A 131 11.96 -12.41 -14.93
CA GLU A 131 11.30 -13.04 -16.08
C GLU A 131 12.21 -13.03 -17.33
N PRO A 132 12.24 -14.11 -18.15
CA PRO A 132 13.20 -14.27 -19.25
C PRO A 132 13.13 -13.18 -20.33
N HIS A 133 11.95 -12.58 -20.53
CA HIS A 133 11.72 -11.53 -21.51
C HIS A 133 12.22 -10.14 -21.05
N PHE A 134 12.61 -10.01 -19.78
CA PHE A 134 13.20 -8.83 -19.18
C PHE A 134 14.66 -9.08 -18.78
N GLN A 135 15.40 -9.87 -19.56
CA GLN A 135 16.83 -10.11 -19.35
C GLN A 135 17.75 -9.25 -20.21
N ASP A 136 17.23 -8.41 -21.10
CA ASP A 136 18.06 -7.48 -21.86
C ASP A 136 18.73 -6.46 -20.92
N PRO A 137 20.06 -6.55 -20.69
CA PRO A 137 20.75 -5.67 -19.77
C PRO A 137 20.81 -4.22 -20.28
N GLU A 138 20.59 -3.99 -21.58
CA GLU A 138 20.57 -2.66 -22.20
C GLU A 138 19.21 -1.98 -22.10
N ASN A 139 18.16 -2.68 -21.63
CA ASN A 139 16.85 -2.07 -21.45
C ASN A 139 16.89 -1.01 -20.32
N ILE A 140 16.72 0.25 -20.71
CA ILE A 140 16.79 1.41 -19.81
C ILE A 140 15.78 1.33 -18.66
N LEU A 141 14.59 0.76 -18.88
CA LEU A 141 13.57 0.63 -17.84
C LEU A 141 14.04 -0.34 -16.75
N LEU A 142 14.71 -1.43 -17.12
CA LEU A 142 15.24 -2.40 -16.16
C LEU A 142 16.39 -1.83 -15.35
N ARG A 143 17.30 -1.09 -16.00
CA ARG A 143 18.38 -0.36 -15.32
C ARG A 143 17.83 0.66 -14.34
N PHE A 144 16.83 1.43 -14.77
CA PHE A 144 16.14 2.39 -13.93
C PHE A 144 15.49 1.70 -12.72
N ILE A 145 14.66 0.67 -12.93
CA ILE A 145 14.01 -0.08 -11.84
C ILE A 145 15.05 -0.65 -10.85
N ARG A 146 16.15 -1.24 -11.33
CA ARG A 146 17.23 -1.75 -10.47
C ARG A 146 17.85 -0.64 -9.63
N GLY A 147 18.15 0.51 -10.22
CA GLY A 147 18.70 1.65 -9.49
C GLY A 147 17.72 2.20 -8.45
N VAL A 148 16.44 2.30 -8.78
CA VAL A 148 15.38 2.69 -7.83
C VAL A 148 15.29 1.70 -6.67
N LEU A 149 15.33 0.40 -6.95
CA LEU A 149 15.30 -0.63 -5.90
C LEU A 149 16.52 -0.59 -4.98
N ALA A 150 17.67 -0.18 -5.51
CA ALA A 150 18.94 -0.03 -4.81
C ALA A 150 19.11 1.34 -4.11
N GLY A 151 18.14 2.25 -4.22
CA GLY A 151 18.19 3.59 -3.62
C GLY A 151 19.13 4.57 -4.34
N GLN A 152 19.56 4.25 -5.56
CA GLN A 152 20.52 5.07 -6.32
C GLN A 152 19.95 6.42 -6.79
N PHE A 153 18.65 6.61 -6.67
CA PHE A 153 17.95 7.82 -7.13
C PHE A 153 17.20 8.53 -6.00
N ASP A 154 17.44 8.18 -4.72
CA ASP A 154 16.68 8.72 -3.58
C ASP A 154 16.78 10.26 -3.47
N ASP A 155 17.87 10.85 -3.98
CA ASP A 155 18.10 12.29 -4.00
C ASP A 155 17.58 13.00 -5.28
N GLU A 156 17.14 12.25 -6.30
CA GLU A 156 16.74 12.79 -7.61
C GLU A 156 15.26 13.25 -7.64
N LYS A 157 14.88 14.06 -6.65
CA LYS A 157 13.48 14.47 -6.41
C LYS A 157 12.86 15.22 -7.58
N VAL A 158 13.62 16.10 -8.23
CA VAL A 158 13.15 16.87 -9.41
C VAL A 158 12.78 15.93 -10.56
N PHE A 159 13.60 14.91 -10.81
CA PHE A 159 13.34 13.91 -11.84
C PHE A 159 12.09 13.08 -11.53
N PHE A 160 11.93 12.64 -10.29
CA PHE A 160 10.72 11.91 -9.88
C PHE A 160 9.46 12.76 -9.95
N GLY A 161 9.55 14.05 -9.60
CA GLY A 161 8.45 15.00 -9.76
C GLY A 161 8.01 15.16 -11.21
N LEU A 162 8.97 15.25 -12.15
CA LEU A 162 8.68 15.27 -13.58
C LEU A 162 8.06 13.95 -14.06
N LEU A 163 8.63 12.81 -13.64
CA LEU A 163 8.15 11.49 -14.02
C LEU A 163 6.70 11.27 -13.55
N GLU A 164 6.40 11.64 -12.30
CA GLU A 164 5.04 11.60 -11.75
C GLU A 164 4.08 12.45 -12.58
N ALA A 165 4.49 13.68 -12.93
CA ALA A 165 3.67 14.55 -13.75
C ALA A 165 3.38 13.96 -15.15
N MET A 166 4.39 13.37 -15.78
CA MET A 166 4.23 12.70 -17.08
C MET A 166 3.27 11.51 -17.01
N VAL A 167 3.40 10.67 -15.97
CA VAL A 167 2.53 9.51 -15.76
C VAL A 167 1.09 9.96 -15.49
N GLN A 168 0.89 10.92 -14.56
CA GLN A 168 -0.44 11.45 -14.27
C GLN A 168 -1.09 12.09 -15.51
N SER A 169 -0.32 12.78 -16.35
CA SER A 169 -0.86 13.35 -17.59
C SER A 169 -1.36 12.27 -18.54
N LYS A 170 -0.63 11.16 -18.71
CA LYS A 170 -1.04 10.06 -19.59
C LYS A 170 -2.24 9.30 -19.05
N ASP A 171 -2.31 9.12 -17.74
CA ASP A 171 -3.47 8.51 -17.08
C ASP A 171 -4.73 9.39 -17.20
N ARG A 172 -4.60 10.72 -17.11
CA ARG A 172 -5.71 11.66 -17.36
C ARG A 172 -6.18 11.64 -18.82
N GLU A 173 -5.25 11.60 -19.77
CA GLU A 173 -5.53 11.46 -21.21
C GLU A 173 -6.33 10.18 -21.49
N ALA A 174 -5.90 9.05 -20.94
CA ALA A 174 -6.59 7.76 -21.07
C ALA A 174 -8.01 7.77 -20.47
N ARG A 175 -8.25 8.58 -19.43
CA ARG A 175 -9.56 8.75 -18.80
C ARG A 175 -10.42 9.84 -19.45
N GLY A 176 -9.91 10.55 -20.46
CA GLY A 176 -10.61 11.65 -21.12
C GLY A 176 -10.86 12.86 -20.22
N VAL A 177 -10.06 13.06 -19.16
CA VAL A 177 -10.21 14.18 -18.23
C VAL A 177 -9.18 15.28 -18.49
N GLY A 178 -9.61 16.54 -18.39
CA GLY A 178 -8.76 17.71 -18.64
C GLY A 178 -7.63 17.91 -17.61
N ARG A 179 -6.71 18.83 -17.92
CA ARG A 179 -5.55 19.18 -17.05
C ARG A 179 -5.86 20.23 -15.98
N GLN A 180 -7.13 20.50 -15.71
CA GLN A 180 -7.51 21.44 -14.65
C GLN A 180 -7.04 20.90 -13.29
N ASN A 181 -6.50 21.77 -12.44
CA ASN A 181 -5.92 21.44 -11.14
C ASN A 181 -4.81 20.38 -11.21
N PHE A 182 -3.96 20.45 -12.24
CA PHE A 182 -2.75 19.65 -12.30
C PHE A 182 -1.68 20.32 -11.43
N GLN A 183 -1.26 19.64 -10.37
CA GLN A 183 -0.18 20.12 -9.50
C GLN A 183 1.09 19.36 -9.83
N PHE A 184 2.18 20.10 -10.02
CA PHE A 184 3.52 19.52 -10.14
C PHE A 184 4.12 19.33 -8.75
N ALA A 185 5.17 18.51 -8.66
CA ALA A 185 5.93 18.39 -7.43
C ALA A 185 6.63 19.73 -7.10
N PRO A 186 6.69 20.15 -5.83
CA PRO A 186 7.31 21.42 -5.43
C PRO A 186 8.73 21.61 -5.96
N GLU A 187 9.52 20.53 -5.98
CA GLU A 187 10.90 20.52 -6.45
C GLU A 187 11.00 20.80 -7.97
N TRP A 188 9.99 20.42 -8.74
CA TRP A 188 9.90 20.74 -10.17
C TRP A 188 9.53 22.21 -10.39
N ASP A 189 8.58 22.72 -9.62
CA ASP A 189 8.17 24.14 -9.71
C ASP A 189 9.34 25.07 -9.36
N GLU A 190 10.12 24.73 -8.32
CA GLU A 190 11.32 25.46 -7.94
C GLU A 190 12.37 25.44 -9.06
N PHE A 191 12.62 24.28 -9.69
CA PHE A 191 13.55 24.17 -10.81
C PHE A 191 13.12 25.02 -12.02
N VAL A 192 11.83 24.99 -12.39
CA VAL A 192 11.29 25.81 -13.49
C VAL A 192 11.38 27.30 -13.15
N GLN A 193 11.15 27.68 -11.90
CA GLN A 193 11.27 29.06 -11.46
C GLN A 193 12.72 29.57 -11.53
N ILE A 194 13.68 28.75 -11.09
CA ILE A 194 15.12 29.06 -11.19
C ILE A 194 15.54 29.21 -12.65
N THR A 195 15.17 28.26 -13.51
CA THR A 195 15.54 28.29 -14.93
C THR A 195 14.88 29.45 -15.68
N SER A 196 13.62 29.75 -15.40
CA SER A 196 12.93 30.92 -15.96
C SER A 196 13.62 32.23 -15.56
N THR A 197 14.04 32.35 -14.30
CA THR A 197 14.78 33.52 -13.82
C THR A 197 16.15 33.63 -14.48
N TYR A 198 16.90 32.52 -14.60
CA TYR A 198 18.21 32.49 -15.26
C TYR A 198 18.17 32.87 -16.74
N VAL A 199 17.15 32.42 -17.49
CA VAL A 199 16.96 32.79 -18.89
C VAL A 199 16.68 34.30 -19.01
N ILE A 200 15.92 34.88 -18.09
CA ILE A 200 15.61 36.32 -18.09
C ILE A 200 16.88 37.15 -17.83
N VAL A 201 17.73 36.76 -16.86
CA VAL A 201 18.95 37.53 -16.55
C VAL A 201 19.96 37.49 -17.71
N HIS A 202 20.11 36.36 -18.41
CA HIS A 202 21.00 36.25 -19.56
C HIS A 202 20.41 36.79 -20.88
N SER A 203 19.13 37.13 -20.91
CA SER A 203 18.50 37.83 -22.04
C SER A 203 18.58 39.36 -21.93
N ILE A 204 18.98 39.88 -20.76
CA ILE A 204 19.01 41.32 -20.43
C ILE A 204 20.45 41.86 -20.29
N SER A 205 21.46 40.98 -20.35
CA SER A 205 22.86 41.41 -20.40
C SER A 205 23.28 41.69 -21.86
N PRO A 206 23.62 42.94 -22.23
CA PRO A 206 24.08 43.28 -23.58
C PRO A 206 25.46 42.70 -23.92
#